data_AF-A0A831Y141-F1
#
_entry.id   AF-A0A831Y141-F1
#
_cell.length_a   1.000
_cell.length_b   1.000
_cell.length_c   1.000
_cell.angle_alpha   90.00
_cell.angle_beta   90.00
_cell.angle_gamma   90.00
#
_symmetry.space_group_name_H-M   'P 1'
#
loop_
_entity.id
_entity.type
_entity.pdbx_description
1 polymer ?
#
loop_
_entity_poly.entity_id
_entity_poly.type
_entity_poly.pdbx_seq_one_letter_code
_entity_poly.pdbx_strand_id
1 'polypeptide(L)' 'MDVAVYGVEEAPPGFRVVKSVEELRSLVGKAFIVVVGDEGLAEELGVAYLTREEWGEFVRRYGKI' A
#
# COMPACT_ATOMS: atom_id res chain seq x y z
N MET A 1 4.89 12.15 6.34
CA MET A 1 4.65 10.77 6.80
C MET A 1 4.75 9.91 5.55
N ASP A 2 5.71 9.00 5.49
CA ASP A 2 5.90 8.17 4.30
C ASP A 2 4.81 7.09 4.24
N VAL A 3 4.15 6.98 3.09
CA VAL A 3 3.15 5.94 2.82
C VAL A 3 3.74 4.95 1.82
N ALA A 4 3.80 3.68 2.23
CA ALA A 4 4.28 2.57 1.42
C ALA A 4 3.11 1.71 0.96
N VAL A 5 3.06 1.38 -0.33
CA VAL A 5 1.98 0.59 -0.93
C VAL A 5 2.56 -0.64 -1.61
N TYR A 6 2.02 -1.82 -1.29
CA TYR A 6 2.37 -3.09 -1.92
C TYR A 6 1.18 -3.65 -2.71
N GLY A 7 1.46 -4.40 -3.78
CA GLY A 7 0.42 -5.06 -4.59
C GLY A 7 -0.10 -4.24 -5.78
N VAL A 8 0.54 -3.13 -6.11
CA VAL A 8 0.18 -2.23 -7.22
C VAL A 8 1.42 -1.87 -8.04
N GLU A 9 1.24 -1.54 -9.33
CA GLU A 9 2.34 -1.09 -10.18
C GLU A 9 2.62 0.40 -10.04
N GLU A 10 1.55 1.18 -9.87
CA GLU A 10 1.59 2.64 -9.79
C GLU A 10 0.78 3.14 -8.59
N ALA A 11 1.25 4.25 -8.02
CA ALA A 11 0.56 4.95 -6.96
C ALA A 11 0.61 6.46 -7.19
N PRO A 12 -0.33 7.23 -6.61
CA PRO A 12 -0.32 8.69 -6.70
C PRO A 12 0.97 9.32 -6.15
N PRO A 13 1.27 10.58 -6.52
CA PRO A 13 2.36 11.33 -5.92
C PRO A 13 2.29 11.31 -4.38
N GLY A 14 3.45 11.13 -3.74
CA GLY A 14 3.54 11.02 -2.27
C GLY A 14 3.37 9.59 -1.71
N PHE A 15 3.02 8.62 -2.54
CA PHE A 15 3.05 7.20 -2.20
C PHE A 15 4.30 6.52 -2.77
N ARG A 16 4.94 5.67 -1.97
CA ARG A 16 6.03 4.82 -2.41
C ARG A 16 5.50 3.44 -2.73
N VAL A 17 5.64 3.01 -3.99
CA VAL A 17 5.36 1.62 -4.36
C VAL A 17 6.51 0.73 -3.91
N VAL A 18 6.18 -0.30 -3.14
CA VAL A 18 7.11 -1.33 -2.64
C VAL A 18 6.92 -2.58 -3.48
N LYS A 19 8.01 -3.17 -3.96
CA LYS A 19 7.97 -4.29 -4.91
C LYS A 19 8.23 -5.66 -4.29
N SER A 20 8.71 -5.72 -3.05
CA SER A 20 8.98 -6.98 -2.36
C SER A 20 8.41 -6.99 -0.94
N VAL A 21 8.02 -8.19 -0.51
CA VAL A 21 7.55 -8.43 0.87
C VAL A 21 8.67 -8.18 1.88
N GLU A 22 9.93 -8.45 1.52
CA GLU A 22 11.09 -8.18 2.38
C GLU A 22 11.25 -6.69 2.68
N GLU A 23 11.15 -5.84 1.65
CA GLU A 23 11.19 -4.39 1.82
C GLU A 23 9.99 -3.92 2.64
N LEU A 24 8.79 -4.45 2.36
CA LEU A 24 7.57 -4.14 3.12
C LEU A 24 7.73 -4.43 4.61
N ARG A 25 8.26 -5.61 4.96
CA ARG A 25 8.53 -6.02 6.35
C ARG A 25 9.53 -5.10 7.04
N SER A 26 10.54 -4.62 6.32
CA SER A 26 11.55 -3.70 6.87
C SER A 26 10.97 -2.32 7.27
N LEU A 27 9.80 -1.97 6.72
CA LEU A 27 9.10 -0.70 6.92
C LEU A 27 8.04 -0.75 8.03
N VAL A 28 7.69 -1.94 8.53
CA VAL A 28 6.69 -2.09 9.61
C VAL A 28 7.15 -1.30 10.84
N GLY A 29 6.27 -0.44 11.35
CA GLY A 29 6.55 0.48 12.47
C GLY A 29 7.35 1.74 12.08
N LYS A 30 7.76 1.89 10.82
CA LYS A 30 8.52 3.06 10.31
C LYS A 30 7.74 3.89 9.29
N ALA A 31 6.81 3.26 8.58
CA ALA A 31 5.96 3.90 7.58
C ALA A 31 4.50 3.46 7.75
N PHE A 32 3.58 4.23 7.17
CA PHE A 32 2.21 3.78 7.02
C PHE A 32 2.14 2.84 5.82
N ILE A 33 1.79 1.58 6.06
CA ILE A 33 1.79 0.54 5.04
C ILE A 33 0.36 0.24 4.61
N VAL A 34 0.15 0.17 3.30
CA VAL A 34 -1.08 -0.30 2.67
C VAL A 34 -0.74 -1.51 1.78
N VAL A 35 -1.42 -2.63 2.02
CA VAL A 35 -1.34 -3.83 1.19
C VAL A 35 -2.59 -3.93 0.34
N VAL A 36 -2.40 -4.06 -0.98
CA VAL A 36 -3.51 -4.11 -1.95
C VAL A 36 -3.67 -5.51 -2.51
N GLY A 37 -4.84 -6.10 -2.30
CA GLY A 37 -5.24 -7.39 -2.88
C GLY A 37 -4.60 -8.63 -2.25
N ASP A 38 -3.89 -8.49 -1.12
CA ASP A 38 -3.35 -9.60 -0.32
C ASP A 38 -3.73 -9.40 1.16
N GLU A 39 -4.95 -9.78 1.52
CA GLU A 39 -5.49 -9.63 2.88
C GLU A 39 -4.68 -10.43 3.91
N GLY A 40 -4.25 -11.64 3.56
CA GLY A 40 -3.48 -12.50 4.44
C GLY A 40 -2.14 -11.89 4.82
N LEU A 41 -1.44 -11.27 3.85
CA LEU A 41 -0.22 -10.52 4.12
C LEU A 41 -0.49 -9.29 4.98
N ALA A 42 -1.59 -8.58 4.73
CA ALA A 42 -1.95 -7.40 5.52
C ALA A 42 -2.21 -7.76 6.99
N GLU A 43 -2.93 -8.86 7.22
CA GLU A 43 -3.23 -9.39 8.56
C GLU A 43 -1.95 -9.88 9.26
N GLU A 44 -1.08 -10.63 8.56
CA GLU A 44 0.22 -11.08 9.09
C GLU A 44 1.05 -9.90 9.62
N LEU A 45 1.05 -8.78 8.87
CA LEU A 45 1.85 -7.60 9.20
C LEU A 45 1.12 -6.61 10.13
N GLY A 46 -0.18 -6.78 10.36
CA GLY A 46 -1.00 -5.84 11.13
C GLY A 46 -1.10 -4.45 10.50
N VAL A 47 -1.18 -4.38 9.17
CA VAL A 47 -1.16 -3.13 8.37
C VAL A 47 -2.50 -2.90 7.65
N ALA A 48 -2.66 -1.73 7.02
CA ALA A 48 -3.88 -1.42 6.31
C ALA A 48 -4.04 -2.32 5.07
N TYR A 49 -5.26 -2.80 4.85
CA TYR A 49 -5.65 -3.59 3.69
C TYR A 49 -6.59 -2.77 2.80
N LEU A 50 -6.42 -2.89 1.48
CA LEU A 50 -7.40 -2.49 0.48
C LEU A 50 -7.55 -3.60 -0.55
N THR A 51 -8.77 -3.82 -1.02
CA THR A 51 -8.99 -4.55 -2.27
C THR A 51 -8.44 -3.76 -3.46
N ARG A 52 -8.22 -4.44 -4.60
CA ARG A 52 -7.84 -3.76 -5.85
C ARG A 52 -8.91 -2.76 -6.32
N GLU A 53 -10.18 -3.05 -6.04
CA GLU A 53 -11.30 -2.17 -6.38
C GLU A 53 -11.28 -0.89 -5.54
N GLU A 54 -11.12 -1.01 -4.23
CA GLU A 54 -11.03 0.15 -3.33
C GLU A 54 -9.80 1.00 -3.62
N TRP A 55 -8.65 0.38 -3.92
CA TRP A 55 -7.47 1.11 -4.38
C TRP A 55 -7.76 1.86 -5.69
N GLY A 56 -8.43 1.21 -6.64
CA GLY A 56 -8.83 1.83 -7.90
C GLY A 56 -9.76 3.03 -7.71
N GLU A 57 -10.68 2.96 -6.75
CA GLU A 57 -11.56 4.08 -6.39
C GLU A 57 -10.76 5.21 -5.69
N PHE A 58 -9.87 4.85 -4.78
CA PHE A 58 -8.99 5.78 -4.08
C PHE A 58 -8.14 6.59 -5.07
N VAL A 59 -7.46 5.92 -6.00
CA VAL A 59 -6.63 6.59 -7.02
C VAL A 59 -7.46 7.46 -7.95
N ARG A 60 -8.67 7.02 -8.34
CA ARG A 60 -9.56 7.87 -9.17
C ARG A 60 -10.01 9.13 -8.45
N ARG A 61 -10.28 9.05 -7.15
CA ARG A 61 -10.80 10.18 -6.36
C ARG A 61 -9.69 11.15 -5.92
N TYR A 62 -8.50 10.64 -5.61
CA TYR A 62 -7.44 11.41 -4.98
C TYR A 62 -6.12 11.45 -5.76
N GLY A 63 -5.99 10.69 -6.85
CA GLY A 63 -4.77 10.64 -7.67
C GLY A 63 -4.64 11.79 -8.67
N LYS A 64 -5.59 12.72 -8.72
CA LYS A 64 -5.50 13.97 -9.48
C LYS A 64 -5.06 15.10 -8.55
N ILE A 65 -3.77 15.19 -8.28
CA ILE A 65 -3.16 16.36 -7.60
C ILE A 65 -1.99 16.82 -8.44
#